data_AF-A0A538C3X2-F1
#
_entry.id   AF-A0A538C3X2-F1
#
_cell.length_a   1.000
_cell.length_b   1.000
_cell.length_c   1.000
_cell.angle_alpha   90.00
_cell.angle_beta   90.00
_cell.angle_gamma   90.00
#
_symmetry.space_group_name_H-M   'P 1'
#
loop_
_entity.id
_entity.type
_entity.pdbx_description
1 polymer ?
#
loop_
_entity_poly.entity_id
_entity_poly.type
_entity_poly.pdbx_seq_one_letter_code
_entity_poly.pdbx_strand_id
1 'polypeptide(L)' 'MTQYLVAFAVIFAVNLLPAFGPPTWAVLVFFKLNSDLAAVPLVIGGALAAASGRFVLAHGARLLRGRFSQERL' A
#
# COMPACT_ATOMS: atom_id res chain seq x y z
N MET A 1 -11.63 -9.91 12.76
CA MET A 1 -11.95 -8.76 11.87
C MET A 1 -10.96 -7.61 11.99
N THR A 2 -10.65 -7.14 13.21
CA THR A 2 -9.70 -6.04 13.46
C THR A 2 -8.34 -6.21 12.78
N GLN A 3 -7.76 -7.42 12.85
CA GLN A 3 -6.45 -7.70 12.23
C GLN A 3 -6.44 -7.56 10.69
N TYR A 4 -7.57 -7.83 10.01
CA TYR A 4 -7.68 -7.60 8.56
C TYR A 4 -7.65 -6.10 8.22
N LEU A 5 -8.33 -5.28 9.02
CA LEU A 5 -8.33 -3.82 8.84
C LEU A 5 -6.95 -3.22 9.12
N VAL A 6 -6.27 -3.72 10.15
CA VAL A 6 -4.89 -3.32 10.44
C VAL A 6 -3.96 -3.71 9.29
N ALA A 7 -4.04 -4.94 8.79
CA ALA A 7 -3.24 -5.38 7.64
C ALA A 7 -3.52 -4.52 6.40
N PHE A 8 -4.78 -4.21 6.12
CA PHE A 8 -5.18 -3.32 5.03
C PHE A 8 -4.57 -1.93 5.18
N ALA A 9 -4.72 -1.30 6.36
CA ALA A 9 -4.19 0.04 6.62
C ALA A 9 -2.67 0.10 6.49
N VAL A 10 -1.96 -0.92 7.00
CA VAL A 10 -0.50 -1.00 6.87
C VAL A 10 -0.08 -1.16 5.41
N ILE A 11 -0.70 -2.07 4.66
CA ILE A 11 -0.36 -2.27 3.24
C ILE A 11 -0.65 -1.01 2.42
N PHE A 12 -1.75 -0.32 2.71
CA PHE A 12 -2.10 0.96 2.08
C PHE A 12 -1.05 2.03 2.37
N ALA A 13 -0.70 2.23 3.65
CA ALA A 13 0.30 3.21 4.06
C ALA A 13 1.67 2.93 3.43
N VAL A 14 2.10 1.65 3.41
CA VAL A 14 3.34 1.22 2.76
C VAL A 14 3.33 1.51 1.26
N ASN A 15 2.19 1.32 0.57
CA ASN A 15 2.08 1.61 -0.87
C ASN A 15 1.88 3.10 -1.19
N LEU A 16 1.69 3.93 -0.18
CA LEU A 16 1.72 5.39 -0.30
C LEU A 16 3.15 5.93 -0.21
N LEU A 17 4.10 5.16 0.33
CA LEU A 17 5.51 5.51 0.35
C LEU A 17 6.14 5.29 -1.04
N PRO A 18 6.87 6.27 -1.62
CA PRO A 18 7.57 6.07 -2.88
C PRO A 18 8.79 5.16 -2.66
N ALA A 19 8.72 3.91 -3.12
CA ALA A 19 9.82 2.92 -3.14
C ALA A 19 10.54 2.56 -1.81
N PHE A 20 10.34 3.30 -0.72
CA PHE A 20 11.01 3.09 0.57
C PHE A 20 10.30 2.09 1.50
N GLY A 21 9.08 1.65 1.14
CA GLY A 21 8.33 0.69 1.92
C GLY A 21 8.82 -0.76 1.76
N PRO A 22 8.61 -1.63 2.76
CA PRO A 22 8.83 -3.07 2.60
C PRO A 22 7.94 -3.63 1.47
N PRO A 23 8.34 -4.73 0.80
CA PRO A 23 7.52 -5.28 -0.27
C PRO A 23 6.20 -5.83 0.28
N THR A 24 5.09 -5.61 -0.44
CA THR A 24 3.73 -5.99 0.00
C THR A 24 3.60 -7.46 0.44
N TRP A 25 4.31 -8.37 -0.23
CA TRP A 25 4.30 -9.80 0.13
C TRP A 25 4.88 -10.06 1.51
N ALA A 26 5.91 -9.31 1.94
CA ALA A 26 6.51 -9.48 3.27
C ALA A 26 5.54 -9.05 4.37
N VAL A 27 4.77 -7.99 4.13
CA VAL A 27 3.71 -7.53 5.05
C VAL A 27 2.59 -8.57 5.16
N LEU A 28 2.14 -9.13 4.03
CA LEU A 28 1.13 -10.19 4.01
C LEU A 28 1.58 -11.43 4.78
N VAL A 29 2.81 -11.88 4.56
CA VAL A 29 3.40 -13.02 5.27
C VAL A 29 3.52 -12.73 6.76
N PHE A 30 3.97 -11.53 7.15
CA PHE A 30 4.04 -11.13 8.55
C PHE A 30 2.68 -11.25 9.25
N PHE A 31 1.60 -10.74 8.65
CA PHE A 31 0.25 -10.88 9.21
C PHE A 31 -0.25 -12.31 9.19
N LYS A 32 0.08 -13.11 8.18
CA LYS A 32 -0.29 -14.53 8.13
C LYS A 32 0.42 -15.37 9.20
N LEU A 33 1.65 -15.03 9.55
CA LEU A 33 2.44 -15.75 10.56
C LEU A 33 2.13 -15.30 11.99
N ASN A 34 1.84 -14.01 12.19
CA ASN A 34 1.57 -13.44 13.52
C ASN A 34 0.08 -13.38 13.86
N SER A 35 -0.80 -13.81 12.96
CA SER A 35 -2.24 -13.79 13.17
C SER A 35 -2.86 -14.98 12.43
N ASP A 36 -3.83 -15.64 13.06
CA ASP A 36 -4.55 -16.79 12.48
C ASP A 36 -5.57 -16.33 11.42
N LEU A 37 -5.09 -15.58 10.44
CA LEU A 37 -5.88 -15.02 9.36
C LEU A 37 -5.92 -16.00 8.20
N ALA A 38 -7.12 -16.23 7.66
CA ALA A 38 -7.27 -16.93 6.38
C ALA A 38 -6.53 -16.16 5.27
N ALA A 39 -5.79 -16.89 4.43
CA ALA A 39 -4.89 -16.30 3.45
C ALA A 39 -5.64 -15.59 2.32
N VAL A 40 -6.73 -16.19 1.83
CA VAL A 40 -7.54 -15.65 0.71
C VAL A 40 -8.05 -14.23 0.99
N PRO A 41 -8.81 -13.96 2.08
CA PRO A 41 -9.28 -12.59 2.35
C PRO A 41 -8.13 -11.61 2.65
N LEU A 42 -7.03 -12.10 3.24
CA LEU A 42 -5.85 -11.27 3.50
C LEU A 42 -5.18 -10.81 2.20
N VAL A 43 -5.02 -11.71 1.23
CA VAL A 43 -4.40 -11.41 -0.07
C VAL A 43 -5.30 -10.50 -0.90
N ILE A 44 -6.61 -10.78 -0.96
CA ILE A 44 -7.56 -9.92 -1.69
C ILE A 44 -7.58 -8.52 -1.08
N GLY A 45 -7.71 -8.41 0.25
CA GLY A 45 -7.68 -7.13 0.95
C GLY A 45 -6.36 -6.39 0.75
N GLY A 46 -5.23 -7.09 0.85
CA GLY A 46 -3.91 -6.51 0.63
C GLY A 46 -3.67 -6.05 -0.81
N ALA A 47 -4.16 -6.79 -1.81
CA ALA A 47 -4.08 -6.38 -3.21
C ALA A 47 -4.88 -5.09 -3.45
N LEU A 48 -6.09 -4.99 -2.91
CA LEU A 48 -6.91 -3.78 -2.99
C LEU A 48 -6.26 -2.59 -2.26
N ALA A 49 -5.69 -2.81 -1.07
CA ALA A 49 -4.95 -1.79 -0.32
C ALA A 49 -3.72 -1.30 -1.10
N ALA A 50 -2.96 -2.21 -1.71
CA ALA A 50 -1.77 -1.88 -2.48
C ALA A 50 -2.11 -1.09 -3.75
N ALA A 51 -3.11 -1.55 -4.52
CA ALA A 51 -3.57 -0.88 -5.73
C ALA A 51 -4.10 0.53 -5.44
N SER A 52 -4.93 0.67 -4.40
CA SER A 52 -5.45 1.97 -3.98
C SER A 52 -4.35 2.90 -3.48
N GLY A 53 -3.38 2.42 -2.69
CA GLY A 53 -2.23 3.22 -2.24
C GLY A 53 -1.41 3.78 -3.41
N ARG A 54 -1.10 2.93 -4.41
CA ARG A 54 -0.41 3.35 -5.64
C ARG A 54 -1.21 4.35 -6.46
N PHE A 55 -2.53 4.15 -6.55
CA PHE A 55 -3.42 5.08 -7.25
C PHE A 55 -3.45 6.46 -6.58
N VAL A 56 -3.59 6.50 -5.25
CA VAL A 56 -3.56 7.75 -4.47
C VAL A 56 -2.21 8.43 -4.60
N LEU A 57 -1.10 7.69 -4.51
CA LEU A 57 0.24 8.24 -4.71
C LEU A 57 0.42 8.85 -6.11
N ALA A 58 -0.02 8.14 -7.15
CA ALA A 58 0.05 8.62 -8.52
C ALA A 58 -0.80 9.89 -8.72
N HIS A 59 -2.00 9.93 -8.14
CA HIS A 59 -2.88 11.10 -8.24
C HIS A 59 -2.33 12.30 -7.45
N GLY A 60 -1.79 12.07 -6.25
CA GLY A 60 -1.13 13.09 -5.44
C GLY A 60 0.12 13.65 -6.13
N ALA A 61 0.96 12.79 -6.71
CA ALA A 61 2.12 13.21 -7.49
C ALA A 61 1.72 14.03 -8.73
N ARG A 62 0.63 13.66 -9.42
CA ARG A 62 0.08 14.43 -10.55
C ARG A 62 -0.45 15.79 -10.11
N LEU A 63 -1.12 15.87 -8.97
CA LEU A 63 -1.62 17.14 -8.41
C LEU A 63 -0.45 18.07 -8.04
N LEU A 64 0.60 17.52 -7.46
CA LEU A 64 1.81 18.25 -7.10
C LEU A 64 2.72 18.54 -8.31
N ARG A 65 2.45 17.96 -9.49
CA ARG A 65 3.21 18.20 -10.73
C ARG A 65 3.29 19.67 -11.10
N GLY A 66 2.22 20.44 -10.87
CA GLY A 66 2.21 21.88 -11.11
C GLY A 66 3.14 22.70 -10.20
N ARG A 67 3.67 22.09 -9.13
CA ARG A 67 4.63 22.71 -8.20
C ARG A 67 6.08 22.28 -8.45
N PHE A 68 6.32 21.29 -9.31
CA PHE A 68 7.67 20.92 -9.72
C PHE A 68 8.07 21.79 -10.93
N SER A 69 9.18 22.53 -10.79
CA SER A 69 9.69 23.44 -11.83
C SER A 69 9.86 22.73 -13.17
N GLN A 70 9.45 23.40 -14.26
CA GLN A 70 9.52 22.93 -15.66
C GLN A 70 10.96 22.95 -16.23
N GLU A 71 12.00 23.07 -15.42
CA GLU A 71 13.37 22.86 -15.87
C GLU A 71 13.65 21.36 -15.96
N ARG A 72 13.28 20.76 -17.10
CA ARG A 72 13.89 19.56 -17.74
C ARG A 72 12.86 18.82 -18.60
N LEU A 73 12.54 19.39 -19.75
CA LEU A 73 12.28 18.66 -21.00
C LEU A 73 13.23 19.25 -22.05
#